data_AF-X0U847-F1
#
_entry.id   AF-X0U847-F1
#
_cell.length_a   1.000
_cell.length_b   1.000
_cell.length_c   1.000
_cell.angle_alpha   90.00
_cell.angle_beta   90.00
_cell.angle_gamma   90.00
#
_symmetry.space_group_name_H-M   'P 1'
#
loop_
_entity.id
_entity.type
_entity.pdbx_description
1 polymer ?
#
loop_
_entity_poly.entity_id
_entity_poly.type
_entity_poly.pdbx_seq_one_letter_code
_entity_poly.pdbx_strand_id
1 'polypeptide(L)'
;AAGVEGIEWLRFVTSYPSEEFFDEIMQVMAASPKVCNYLHLPAQSGSDKILRAMNRNYTAAWYLELLDKARAIVPGIAIAGDFIVGFPGETEDDFQATVDLLKKARYRNSFIFKYSPRPGTTADKKLQDTVPSEVKQKRIAKLLEAQEKMSGQLSRDYS
;
A
#
# COMPACT_ATOMS: atom_id res chain seq x y z
N ALA A 1 2.25 -9.11 -29.21
CA ALA A 1 1.12 -9.71 -28.49
C ALA A 1 1.50 -11.13 -28.08
N ALA A 2 1.74 -11.39 -26.79
CA ALA A 2 2.02 -12.72 -26.27
C ALA A 2 0.80 -13.17 -25.45
N GLY A 3 -0.17 -13.79 -26.13
CA GLY A 3 -1.28 -14.46 -25.46
C GLY A 3 -0.87 -15.90 -25.15
N VAL A 4 -0.77 -16.24 -23.88
CA VAL A 4 -0.65 -17.65 -23.46
C VAL A 4 -2.06 -18.23 -23.47
N GLU A 5 -2.29 -19.29 -24.25
CA GLU A 5 -3.57 -20.01 -24.27
C GLU A 5 -3.81 -20.69 -22.91
N GLY A 6 -5.03 -20.55 -22.36
CA GLY A 6 -5.45 -21.18 -21.10
C GLY A 6 -5.39 -20.31 -19.84
N ILE A 7 -4.89 -19.07 -19.92
CA ILE A 7 -4.94 -18.13 -18.79
C ILE A 7 -6.23 -17.30 -18.85
N GLU A 8 -7.13 -17.52 -17.90
CA GLU A 8 -8.39 -16.78 -17.80
C GLU A 8 -8.19 -15.36 -17.24
N TRP A 9 -7.34 -15.19 -16.21
CA TRP A 9 -7.10 -13.90 -15.56
C TRP A 9 -5.68 -13.77 -14.97
N LEU A 10 -5.05 -12.61 -15.14
CA LEU A 10 -3.77 -12.23 -14.51
C LEU A 10 -3.96 -11.09 -13.50
N ARG A 11 -3.27 -11.19 -12.35
CA ARG A 11 -3.26 -10.16 -11.29
C ARG A 11 -1.84 -9.65 -11.07
N PHE A 12 -1.66 -8.34 -11.04
CA PHE A 12 -0.35 -7.73 -10.79
C PHE A 12 -0.11 -7.51 -9.29
N VAL A 13 0.98 -8.08 -8.79
CA VAL A 13 1.41 -7.96 -7.38
C VAL A 13 2.88 -7.55 -7.38
N THR A 14 3.19 -6.39 -6.81
CA THR A 14 4.57 -5.92 -6.63
C THR A 14 4.87 -5.68 -5.17
N SER A 15 6.12 -5.90 -4.75
CA SER A 15 6.61 -5.62 -3.40
C SER A 15 7.19 -4.21 -3.24
N TYR A 16 7.33 -3.48 -4.35
CA TYR A 16 7.96 -2.16 -4.39
C TYR A 16 7.27 -1.25 -5.44
N PRO A 17 6.78 -0.08 -5.04
CA PRO A 17 6.36 0.97 -5.98
C PRO A 17 7.54 1.46 -6.81
N SER A 18 7.56 1.11 -8.10
CA SER A 18 8.55 1.58 -9.07
C SER A 18 7.83 2.26 -10.24
N GLU A 19 8.40 3.34 -10.75
CA GLU A 19 7.98 3.96 -12.00
C GLU A 19 8.50 3.22 -13.23
N GLU A 20 9.59 2.45 -13.08
CA GLU A 20 10.19 1.71 -14.18
C GLU A 20 9.15 0.70 -14.73
N PHE A 21 8.74 0.92 -15.98
CA PHE A 21 7.67 0.19 -16.68
C PHE A 21 6.24 0.36 -16.14
N PHE A 22 5.99 1.23 -15.16
CA PHE A 22 4.66 1.36 -14.55
C PHE A 22 3.59 1.74 -15.58
N ASP A 23 3.88 2.71 -16.45
CA ASP A 23 2.93 3.19 -17.45
C ASP A 23 2.61 2.12 -18.49
N GLU A 24 3.63 1.40 -18.94
CA GLU A 24 3.47 0.29 -19.90
C GLU A 24 2.60 -0.82 -19.29
N ILE A 25 2.84 -1.17 -18.02
CA ILE A 25 2.05 -2.18 -17.29
C ILE A 25 0.59 -1.71 -17.16
N MET A 26 0.36 -0.45 -16.79
CA MET A 26 -0.99 0.10 -16.66
C MET A 26 -1.70 0.15 -18.03
N GLN A 27 -1.01 0.52 -19.10
CA GLN A 27 -1.57 0.52 -20.46
C GLN A 27 -1.93 -0.88 -20.93
N VAL A 28 -1.08 -1.88 -20.67
CA VAL A 28 -1.37 -3.29 -20.97
C VAL A 28 -2.57 -3.79 -20.17
N MET A 29 -2.66 -3.40 -18.89
CA MET A 29 -3.81 -3.73 -18.04
C MET A 29 -5.10 -3.11 -18.57
N ALA A 30 -5.08 -1.84 -18.97
CA ALA A 30 -6.23 -1.15 -19.56
C ALA A 30 -6.69 -1.78 -20.88
N ALA A 31 -5.75 -2.23 -21.71
CA ALA A 31 -6.04 -2.74 -23.06
C ALA A 31 -6.41 -4.23 -23.10
N SER A 32 -6.09 -5.00 -22.06
CA SER A 32 -6.25 -6.45 -22.06
C SER A 32 -7.45 -6.91 -21.23
N PRO A 33 -8.51 -7.46 -21.85
CA PRO A 33 -9.65 -8.00 -21.10
C PRO A 33 -9.29 -9.26 -20.28
N LYS A 34 -8.11 -9.86 -20.51
CA LYS A 34 -7.59 -11.02 -19.75
C LYS A 34 -6.82 -10.62 -18.49
N VAL A 35 -6.58 -9.32 -18.27
CA VAL A 35 -5.89 -8.83 -17.07
C VAL A 35 -6.95 -8.19 -16.18
N CYS A 36 -7.01 -8.61 -14.92
CA CYS A 36 -7.91 -7.95 -13.98
C CYS A 36 -7.43 -6.52 -13.72
N ASN A 37 -8.36 -5.57 -13.66
CA ASN A 37 -8.13 -4.21 -13.17
C ASN A 37 -7.96 -4.22 -11.63
N TYR A 38 -6.95 -4.93 -11.15
CA TYR A 38 -6.57 -5.04 -9.76
C TYR A 38 -5.06 -4.88 -9.61
N LEU A 39 -4.65 -3.94 -8.76
CA LEU A 39 -3.26 -3.61 -8.48
C LEU A 39 -2.98 -3.74 -6.98
N HIS A 40 -2.06 -4.63 -6.61
CA HIS A 40 -1.50 -4.63 -5.25
C HIS A 40 -0.19 -3.86 -5.23
N LEU A 41 -0.19 -2.71 -4.53
CA LEU A 41 0.92 -1.78 -4.45
C LEU A 41 1.17 -1.38 -2.99
N PRO A 42 2.17 -1.95 -2.30
CA PRO A 42 2.42 -1.68 -0.89
C PRO A 42 2.92 -0.25 -0.61
N ALA A 43 2.22 0.50 0.26
CA ALA A 43 2.66 1.82 0.72
C ALA A 43 3.62 1.74 1.91
N GLN A 44 3.47 0.73 2.77
CA GLN A 44 4.16 0.51 4.04
C GLN A 44 3.85 1.53 5.15
N SER A 45 3.99 2.84 4.89
CA SER A 45 3.70 3.92 5.84
C SER A 45 3.29 5.19 5.11
N GLY A 46 2.52 6.07 5.77
CA GLY A 46 2.26 7.43 5.26
C GLY A 46 3.25 8.48 5.76
N SER A 47 4.24 8.11 6.57
CA SER A 47 5.28 9.03 7.04
C SER A 47 6.57 8.87 6.22
N ASP A 48 7.01 9.94 5.58
CA ASP A 48 8.28 9.97 4.84
C ASP A 48 9.49 9.64 5.72
N LYS A 49 9.44 10.02 7.01
CA LYS A 49 10.49 9.67 7.98
C LYS A 49 10.56 8.15 8.16
N ILE A 50 9.41 7.51 8.34
CA ILE A 50 9.32 6.06 8.53
C ILE A 50 9.62 5.31 7.23
N LEU A 51 9.14 5.78 6.09
CA LEU A 51 9.48 5.26 4.76
C LEU A 51 10.99 5.24 4.53
N ARG A 52 11.68 6.35 4.84
CA ARG A 52 13.15 6.41 4.77
C ARG A 52 13.81 5.42 5.72
N ALA A 53 13.32 5.29 6.95
CA ALA A 53 13.84 4.32 7.92
C ALA A 53 13.59 2.85 7.50
N MET A 54 12.55 2.61 6.69
CA MET A 54 12.27 1.34 6.01
C MET A 54 13.07 1.15 4.71
N ASN A 55 14.01 2.06 4.39
CA ASN A 55 14.79 2.06 3.16
C ASN A 55 13.93 2.13 1.88
N ARG A 56 12.87 2.94 1.91
CA ARG A 56 12.08 3.31 0.74
C ARG A 56 12.59 4.61 0.14
N ASN A 57 12.73 4.65 -1.18
CA ASN A 57 13.25 5.80 -1.93
C ASN A 57 12.12 6.65 -2.54
N TYR A 58 10.95 6.67 -1.91
CA TYR A 58 9.77 7.44 -2.33
C TYR A 58 9.09 8.11 -1.13
N THR A 59 8.24 9.09 -1.41
CA THR A 59 7.42 9.80 -0.41
C THR A 59 5.96 9.37 -0.47
N ALA A 60 5.22 9.69 0.57
CA ALA A 60 3.76 9.54 0.62
C ALA A 60 3.06 10.32 -0.51
N ALA A 61 3.53 11.52 -0.82
CA ALA A 61 2.98 12.34 -1.90
C ALA A 61 3.18 11.69 -3.28
N TRP A 62 4.42 11.29 -3.59
CA TRP A 62 4.74 10.59 -4.83
C TRP A 62 3.93 9.29 -4.98
N TYR A 63 3.76 8.55 -3.88
CA TYR A 63 2.97 7.33 -3.88
C TYR A 63 1.50 7.59 -4.25
N LEU A 64 0.90 8.67 -3.74
CA LEU A 64 -0.47 9.05 -4.10
C LEU A 64 -0.58 9.47 -5.57
N GLU A 65 0.39 10.22 -6.09
CA GLU A 65 0.46 10.59 -7.52
C GLU A 65 0.51 9.34 -8.41
N LEU A 66 1.27 8.32 -8.01
CA LEU A 66 1.33 7.05 -8.71
C LEU A 66 -0.02 6.32 -8.72
N LEU A 67 -0.76 6.35 -7.61
CA LEU A 67 -2.12 5.78 -7.56
C LEU A 67 -3.10 6.54 -8.45
N ASP A 68 -3.01 7.88 -8.47
CA ASP A 68 -3.88 8.70 -9.30
C ASP A 68 -3.60 8.49 -10.78
N LYS A 69 -2.32 8.33 -11.16
CA LYS A 69 -1.91 7.93 -12.50
C LYS A 69 -2.49 6.57 -12.89
N ALA A 70 -2.44 5.58 -12.00
CA ALA A 70 -3.02 4.26 -12.24
C ALA A 70 -4.53 4.33 -12.50
N ARG A 71 -5.27 5.13 -11.72
CA ARG A 71 -6.71 5.34 -11.90
C ARG A 71 -7.06 6.08 -13.18
N ALA A 72 -6.20 7.01 -13.60
CA ALA A 72 -6.38 7.74 -14.86
C ALA A 72 -6.19 6.82 -16.08
N ILE A 73 -5.20 5.92 -16.05
CA ILE A 73 -4.93 4.97 -17.15
C ILE A 73 -5.94 3.81 -17.14
N VAL A 74 -6.30 3.30 -15.96
CA VAL A 74 -7.22 2.17 -15.77
C VAL A 74 -8.42 2.63 -14.92
N PRO A 75 -9.45 3.25 -15.52
CA PRO A 75 -10.64 3.67 -14.80
C PRO A 75 -11.30 2.49 -14.04
N GLY A 76 -11.62 2.72 -12.76
CA GLY A 76 -12.23 1.70 -11.90
C GLY A 76 -11.27 0.64 -11.36
N ILE A 77 -9.95 0.81 -11.51
CA ILE A 77 -8.96 -0.12 -10.95
C ILE A 77 -9.12 -0.30 -9.43
N ALA A 78 -9.19 -1.56 -9.01
CA ALA A 78 -9.21 -1.93 -7.61
C ALA A 78 -7.78 -1.96 -7.07
N ILE A 79 -7.47 -1.11 -6.08
CA ILE A 79 -6.12 -1.03 -5.51
C ILE A 79 -6.11 -1.69 -4.13
N ALA A 80 -5.07 -2.47 -3.86
CA ALA A 80 -4.73 -2.95 -2.53
C ALA A 80 -3.36 -2.47 -2.09
N GLY A 81 -3.16 -2.32 -0.78
CA GLY A 81 -1.90 -1.86 -0.20
C GLY A 81 -1.55 -2.62 1.09
N ASP A 82 -0.31 -2.49 1.52
CA ASP A 82 0.17 -3.02 2.79
C ASP A 82 0.66 -1.88 3.68
N PHE A 83 0.44 -2.01 4.98
CA PHE A 83 0.90 -1.09 6.00
C PHE A 83 1.58 -1.82 7.15
N ILE A 84 2.65 -1.23 7.67
CA ILE A 84 3.32 -1.67 8.89
C ILE A 84 3.17 -0.57 9.93
N VAL A 85 2.56 -0.89 11.07
CA VAL A 85 2.41 0.03 12.21
C VAL A 85 3.36 -0.35 13.34
N GLY A 86 3.78 0.66 14.10
CA GLY A 86 4.68 0.49 15.23
C GLY A 86 6.10 0.20 14.82
N PHE A 87 6.53 0.71 13.66
CA PHE A 87 7.93 0.65 13.25
C PHE A 87 8.83 1.37 14.29
N PRO A 88 10.09 0.93 14.50
CA PRO A 88 11.00 1.60 15.42
C PRO A 88 11.08 3.12 15.20
N GLY A 89 10.80 3.91 16.24
CA GLY A 89 10.78 5.38 16.15
C GLY A 89 9.49 6.01 15.61
N GLU A 90 8.42 5.23 15.37
CA GLU A 90 7.12 5.73 14.91
C GLU A 90 6.38 6.50 16.02
N THR A 91 6.24 7.81 15.80
CA THR A 91 5.49 8.74 16.68
C THR A 91 3.99 8.72 16.36
N GLU A 92 3.19 9.43 17.15
CA GLU A 92 1.75 9.55 16.84
C GLU A 92 1.49 10.32 15.55
N ASP A 93 2.28 11.36 15.26
CA ASP A 93 2.16 12.13 14.00
C ASP A 93 2.48 11.26 12.78
N ASP A 94 3.48 10.37 12.88
CA ASP A 94 3.81 9.42 11.81
C ASP A 94 2.67 8.44 11.53
N PHE A 95 2.05 7.96 12.61
CA PHE A 95 0.91 7.07 12.52
C PHE A 95 -0.32 7.80 11.95
N GLN A 96 -0.56 9.05 12.34
CA GLN A 96 -1.65 9.84 11.80
C GLN A 96 -1.45 10.14 10.31
N ALA A 97 -0.22 10.41 9.87
CA ALA A 97 0.10 10.52 8.44
C ALA A 97 -0.20 9.20 7.68
N THR A 98 0.01 8.05 8.32
CA THR A 98 -0.36 6.74 7.76
C THR A 98 -1.87 6.56 7.64
N VAL A 99 -2.65 6.97 8.65
CA VAL A 99 -4.12 7.00 8.59
C VAL A 99 -4.60 7.89 7.44
N ASP A 100 -3.98 9.05 7.25
CA ASP A 100 -4.38 10.02 6.23
C ASP A 100 -4.02 9.54 4.82
N LEU A 101 -2.85 8.89 4.65
CA LEU A 101 -2.50 8.22 3.40
C LEU A 101 -3.55 7.16 3.04
N LEU A 102 -3.93 6.29 3.98
CA LEU A 102 -4.91 5.23 3.74
C LEU A 102 -6.24 5.80 3.23
N LYS A 103 -6.74 6.87 3.86
CA LYS A 103 -7.98 7.55 3.44
C LYS A 103 -7.87 8.11 2.02
N LYS A 104 -6.77 8.80 1.71
CA LYS A 104 -6.52 9.39 0.38
C LYS A 104 -6.32 8.32 -0.69
N ALA A 105 -5.65 7.24 -0.34
CA ALA A 105 -5.35 6.14 -1.23
C ALA A 105 -6.57 5.29 -1.60
N ARG A 106 -7.71 5.42 -0.90
CA ARG A 106 -9.00 4.79 -1.23
C ARG A 106 -8.85 3.32 -1.66
N TYR A 107 -8.16 2.52 -0.85
CA TYR A 107 -7.95 1.11 -1.18
C TYR A 107 -9.23 0.30 -1.10
N ARG A 108 -9.39 -0.63 -2.05
CA ARG A 108 -10.41 -1.69 -1.95
C ARG A 108 -10.07 -2.67 -0.84
N ASN A 109 -8.78 -2.97 -0.66
CA ASN A 109 -8.29 -3.83 0.42
C ASN A 109 -6.97 -3.30 0.99
N SER A 110 -6.71 -3.47 2.28
CA SER A 110 -5.41 -3.16 2.87
C SER A 110 -5.00 -4.19 3.90
N PHE A 111 -3.76 -4.63 3.82
CA PHE A 111 -3.18 -5.57 4.76
C PHE A 111 -2.34 -4.82 5.79
N ILE A 112 -2.67 -4.97 7.07
CA ILE A 112 -2.09 -4.15 8.15
C ILE A 112 -1.36 -5.07 9.12
N PHE A 113 -0.07 -4.81 9.31
CA PHE A 113 0.83 -5.64 10.11
C PHE A 113 1.46 -4.82 11.24
N LYS A 114 1.71 -5.47 12.38
CA LYS A 114 2.58 -4.90 13.42
C LYS A 114 4.02 -5.09 12.99
N TYR A 115 4.86 -4.09 13.23
CA TYR A 115 6.30 -4.31 13.14
C TYR A 115 6.70 -5.43 14.12
N SER A 116 7.40 -6.41 13.59
CA SER A 116 8.05 -7.47 14.35
C SER A 116 9.52 -7.50 13.90
N PRO A 117 10.48 -7.37 14.83
CA PRO A 117 11.89 -7.44 14.48
C PRO A 117 12.20 -8.82 13.90
N ARG A 118 12.91 -8.83 12.77
CA ARG A 118 13.40 -10.06 12.15
C ARG A 118 14.90 -10.16 12.42
N PRO A 119 15.36 -11.22 13.12
CA PRO A 119 16.76 -11.41 13.43
C PRO A 119 17.64 -11.25 12.19
N GLY A 120 18.68 -10.42 12.30
CA GLY A 120 19.69 -10.26 11.25
C GLY A 120 19.42 -9.15 10.23
N THR A 121 18.25 -8.49 10.28
CA THR A 121 17.94 -7.35 9.39
C THR A 121 18.64 -6.06 9.81
N THR A 122 18.80 -5.11 8.87
CA THR A 122 19.38 -3.78 9.19
C THR A 122 18.56 -3.04 10.24
N ALA A 123 17.23 -3.17 10.20
CA ALA A 123 16.35 -2.60 11.21
C ALA A 123 16.61 -3.19 12.61
N ASP A 124 16.67 -4.53 12.71
CA ASP A 124 16.98 -5.26 13.94
C ASP A 124 18.35 -4.87 14.54
N LYS A 125 19.35 -4.61 13.70
CA LYS A 125 20.71 -4.25 14.14
C LYS A 125 20.89 -2.78 14.51
N LYS A 126 20.14 -1.86 13.88
CA LYS A 126 20.39 -0.41 13.95
C LYS A 126 19.31 0.40 14.63
N LEU A 127 18.10 -0.15 14.78
CA LEU A 127 16.95 0.58 15.32
C LEU A 127 16.48 -0.07 16.61
N GLN A 128 16.40 0.72 17.67
CA GLN A 128 15.76 0.29 18.91
C GLN A 128 14.24 0.32 18.73
N ASP A 129 13.56 -0.79 19.00
CA ASP A 129 12.10 -0.84 18.98
C ASP A 129 11.53 -0.07 20.18
N THR A 130 11.19 1.20 19.94
CA THR A 130 10.70 2.13 20.97
C THR A 130 9.19 2.14 21.11
N VAL A 131 8.45 1.41 20.27
CA VAL A 131 6.98 1.43 20.29
C VAL A 131 6.45 0.28 21.14
N PRO A 132 5.72 0.53 22.24
CA PRO A 132 5.15 -0.54 23.06
C PRO A 132 4.16 -1.41 22.30
N SER A 133 4.13 -2.72 22.62
CA SER A 133 3.22 -3.68 21.97
C SER A 133 1.74 -3.24 22.03
N GLU A 134 1.31 -2.67 23.16
CA GLU A 134 -0.05 -2.13 23.33
C GLU A 134 -0.36 -0.99 22.35
N VAL A 135 0.61 -0.12 22.07
CA VAL A 135 0.48 0.95 21.08
C VAL A 135 0.34 0.36 19.69
N LYS A 136 1.17 -0.65 19.33
CA LYS A 136 1.06 -1.35 18.04
C LYS A 136 -0.32 -1.99 17.86
N GLN A 137 -0.86 -2.58 18.92
CA GLN A 137 -2.19 -3.19 18.92
C GLN A 137 -3.30 -2.16 18.69
N LYS A 138 -3.25 -1.02 19.41
CA LYS A 138 -4.21 0.09 19.22
C LYS A 138 -4.15 0.67 17.80
N ARG A 139 -2.93 0.83 17.27
CA ARG A 139 -2.70 1.34 15.91
C ARG A 139 -3.27 0.41 14.83
N ILE A 140 -3.05 -0.91 14.96
CA ILE A 140 -3.69 -1.89 14.06
C ILE A 140 -5.21 -1.73 14.07
N ALA A 141 -5.83 -1.70 15.25
CA ALA A 141 -7.28 -1.64 15.36
C ALA A 141 -7.84 -0.37 14.69
N LYS A 142 -7.21 0.79 14.96
CA LYS A 142 -7.60 2.07 14.38
C LYS A 142 -7.41 2.09 12.85
N LEU A 143 -6.35 1.49 12.32
CA LEU A 143 -6.11 1.44 10.88
C LEU A 143 -7.06 0.48 10.16
N LEU A 144 -7.40 -0.66 10.78
CA LEU A 144 -8.42 -1.60 10.28
C LEU A 144 -9.81 -0.96 10.25
N GLU A 145 -10.20 -0.26 11.31
CA GLU A 145 -11.47 0.47 11.36
C GLU A 145 -11.54 1.55 10.28
N ALA A 146 -10.44 2.28 10.05
CA ALA A 146 -10.36 3.25 8.96
C ALA A 146 -10.50 2.57 7.58
N GLN A 147 -9.86 1.42 7.37
CA GLN A 147 -9.98 0.66 6.13
C GLN A 147 -11.41 0.15 5.89
N GLU A 148 -12.08 -0.37 6.92
CA GLU A 148 -13.46 -0.85 6.82
C GLU A 148 -14.43 0.28 6.43
N LYS A 149 -14.27 1.46 7.03
CA LYS A 149 -15.04 2.66 6.65
C LYS A 149 -14.82 3.02 5.18
N MET A 150 -13.56 2.98 4.72
CA MET A 150 -13.23 3.32 3.33
C MET A 150 -13.73 2.28 2.33
N SER A 151 -13.56 0.99 2.59
CA SER A 151 -14.03 -0.07 1.69
C SER A 151 -15.55 -0.10 1.61
N GLY A 152 -16.25 0.14 2.72
CA GLY A 152 -17.70 0.27 2.75
C GLY A 152 -18.22 1.47 1.95
N GLN A 153 -17.50 2.61 1.96
CA GLN A 153 -17.83 3.76 1.10
C GLN A 153 -17.65 3.40 -0.38
N LEU A 154 -16.52 2.80 -0.74
CA LEU A 154 -16.25 2.40 -2.12
C LEU A 154 -17.31 1.40 -2.64
N SER A 155 -17.70 0.41 -1.84
CA SER A 155 -18.73 -0.55 -2.26
C SER A 155 -20.07 0.11 -2.62
N ARG A 156 -20.43 1.21 -1.93
CA ARG A 156 -21.64 1.98 -2.24
C ARG A 156 -21.49 2.83 -3.50
N ASP A 157 -20.30 3.37 -3.76
CA ASP A 157 -20.03 4.17 -4.95
C ASP A 157 -20.08 3.34 -6.25
N TYR A 158 -19.91 2.01 -6.15
CA TYR A 158 -19.92 1.07 -7.29
C TYR A 158 -21.21 0.23 -7.41
N SER A 159 -22.20 0.41 -6.52
CA SER A 159 -23.51 -0.27 -6.58
C SER A 159 -24.55 0.63 -7.24
#